data_AF-A0A812IAQ1-F1
#
_entry.id   AF-A0A812IAQ1-F1
#
_cell.length_a   1.000
_cell.length_b   1.000
_cell.length_c   1.000
_cell.angle_alpha   90.00
_cell.angle_beta   90.00
_cell.angle_gamma   90.00
#
_symmetry.space_group_name_H-M   'P 1'
#
loop_
_entity.id
_entity.type
_entity.pdbx_description
1 polymer ?
#
loop_
_entity_poly.entity_id
_entity_poly.type
_entity_poly.pdbx_seq_one_letter_code
_entity_poly.pdbx_strand_id
1 'polypeptide(L)'
;MGSAASTDAKKELEGKSVEEIAAALKELPAADLAKVKEALNAGAGPCPGPVNCSAVKVVAKDYKGLMAQPAEPKFKGALAQIFVRSQPYGGSDKSNNGHRYDSIPFANGMITAGMSCQLIHYTHEEHDKFFEVCKSFNFIIVRCNPGQIKADGGDQQKFDDGMRTMRKAGIQ
;
A
#
# COMPACT_ATOMS: atom_id res chain seq x y z
N MET A 1 22.11 -17.87 -7.81
CA MET A 1 21.41 -18.49 -8.94
C MET A 1 19.90 -18.24 -8.84
N GLY A 2 19.44 -16.99 -8.98
CA GLY A 2 18.04 -16.63 -8.72
C GLY A 2 17.36 -15.70 -9.73
N SER A 3 18.06 -15.24 -10.77
CA SER A 3 17.51 -14.28 -11.74
C SER A 3 16.84 -14.92 -12.96
N ALA A 4 17.13 -16.19 -13.28
CA ALA A 4 16.56 -16.87 -14.44
C ALA A 4 15.07 -17.22 -14.23
N ALA A 5 14.73 -17.85 -13.10
CA ALA A 5 13.37 -18.33 -12.81
C ALA A 5 12.31 -17.21 -12.75
N SER A 6 12.68 -15.98 -12.36
CA SER A 6 11.78 -14.83 -12.32
C SER A 6 11.41 -14.28 -13.72
N THR A 7 12.20 -14.58 -14.74
CA THR A 7 12.03 -14.02 -16.09
C THR A 7 11.10 -14.91 -16.93
N ASP A 8 11.17 -16.22 -16.72
CA ASP A 8 10.34 -17.21 -17.42
C ASP A 8 8.88 -17.21 -16.94
N ALA A 9 8.65 -17.11 -15.63
CA ALA A 9 7.29 -17.01 -15.07
C ALA A 9 6.55 -15.73 -15.52
N LYS A 10 7.29 -14.62 -15.71
CA LYS A 10 6.72 -13.36 -16.23
C LYS A 10 6.24 -13.52 -17.68
N LYS A 11 6.98 -14.26 -18.49
CA LYS A 11 6.67 -14.54 -19.91
C LYS A 11 5.47 -15.48 -20.05
N GLU A 12 5.31 -16.45 -19.15
CA GLU A 12 4.18 -17.40 -19.17
C GLU A 12 2.86 -16.82 -18.67
N LEU A 13 2.90 -15.70 -17.95
CA LEU A 13 1.74 -14.94 -17.48
C LEU A 13 1.36 -13.79 -18.42
N GLU A 14 2.24 -13.43 -19.35
CA GLU A 14 2.03 -12.34 -20.30
C GLU A 14 0.96 -12.75 -21.34
N GLY A 15 -0.17 -12.04 -21.37
CA GLY A 15 -1.27 -12.29 -22.32
C GLY A 15 -2.36 -13.27 -21.83
N LYS A 16 -2.23 -13.85 -20.62
CA LYS A 16 -3.30 -14.66 -20.01
C LYS A 16 -4.36 -13.79 -19.35
N SER A 17 -5.62 -14.24 -19.42
CA SER A 17 -6.73 -13.57 -18.74
C SER A 17 -6.66 -13.76 -17.22
N VAL A 18 -7.36 -12.90 -16.48
CA VAL A 18 -7.43 -12.99 -15.01
C VAL A 18 -8.04 -14.34 -14.58
N GLU A 19 -8.99 -14.86 -15.35
CA GLU A 19 -9.62 -16.16 -15.10
C GLU A 19 -8.65 -17.34 -15.31
N GLU A 20 -7.80 -17.28 -16.34
CA GLU A 20 -6.80 -18.32 -16.63
C GLU A 20 -5.72 -18.38 -15.54
N ILE A 21 -5.28 -17.22 -15.06
CA ILE A 21 -4.33 -17.11 -13.95
C ILE A 21 -4.98 -17.65 -12.67
N ALA A 22 -6.25 -17.32 -12.40
CA ALA A 22 -6.98 -17.80 -11.23
C ALA A 22 -7.21 -19.33 -11.27
N ALA A 23 -7.45 -19.91 -12.44
CA ALA A 23 -7.57 -21.35 -12.62
C ALA A 23 -6.23 -22.05 -12.36
N ALA A 24 -5.14 -21.55 -12.94
CA ALA A 24 -3.80 -22.10 -12.73
C ALA A 24 -3.37 -22.04 -11.26
N LEU A 25 -3.71 -20.97 -10.54
CA LEU A 25 -3.43 -20.84 -9.12
C LEU A 25 -4.19 -21.87 -8.25
N LYS A 26 -5.36 -22.35 -8.69
CA LYS A 26 -6.14 -23.36 -7.96
C LYS A 26 -5.56 -24.77 -8.09
N GLU A 27 -4.84 -25.05 -9.17
CA GLU A 27 -4.23 -26.35 -9.41
C GLU A 27 -2.83 -26.50 -8.78
N LEU A 28 -2.28 -25.41 -8.24
CA LEU A 28 -0.99 -25.45 -7.58
C LEU A 28 -1.05 -26.21 -6.24
N PRO A 29 -0.04 -27.05 -5.94
CA PRO A 29 0.14 -27.63 -4.62
C PRO A 29 0.20 -26.54 -3.55
N ALA A 30 -0.32 -26.83 -2.34
CA ALA A 30 -0.40 -25.85 -1.25
C ALA A 30 0.97 -25.20 -0.92
N ALA A 31 2.06 -25.96 -1.02
CA ALA A 31 3.42 -25.45 -0.79
C ALA A 31 3.86 -24.44 -1.87
N ASP A 32 3.46 -24.64 -3.12
CA ASP A 32 3.83 -23.74 -4.23
C ASP A 32 2.90 -22.54 -4.30
N LEU A 33 1.62 -22.71 -3.95
CA LEU A 33 0.71 -21.59 -3.71
C LEU A 33 1.19 -20.70 -2.55
N ALA A 34 1.74 -21.29 -1.49
CA ALA A 34 2.36 -20.55 -0.40
C ALA A 34 3.58 -19.76 -0.90
N LYS A 35 4.47 -20.35 -1.70
CA LYS A 35 5.61 -19.65 -2.32
C LYS A 35 5.19 -18.55 -3.29
N VAL A 36 4.11 -18.73 -4.06
CA VAL A 36 3.58 -17.69 -4.96
C VAL A 36 3.00 -16.53 -4.15
N LYS A 37 2.23 -16.82 -3.10
CA LYS A 37 1.76 -15.81 -2.16
C LYS A 37 2.92 -15.10 -1.46
N GLU A 38 3.91 -15.86 -1.02
CA GLU A 38 5.13 -15.33 -0.42
C GLU A 38 5.90 -14.48 -1.42
N ALA A 39 6.06 -14.87 -2.69
CA ALA A 39 6.71 -14.07 -3.73
C ALA A 39 5.93 -12.80 -4.09
N LEU A 40 4.59 -12.87 -4.13
CA LEU A 40 3.71 -11.71 -4.30
C LEU A 40 3.79 -10.75 -3.10
N ASN A 41 3.98 -11.29 -1.89
CA ASN A 41 4.14 -10.53 -0.64
C ASN A 41 5.60 -10.09 -0.39
N ALA A 42 6.58 -10.78 -0.98
CA ALA A 42 8.03 -10.57 -0.82
C ALA A 42 8.62 -9.67 -1.90
N GLY A 43 7.82 -9.30 -2.91
CA GLY A 43 8.08 -8.09 -3.64
C GLY A 43 8.08 -6.94 -2.64
N ALA A 44 9.25 -6.36 -2.37
CA ALA A 44 9.40 -5.05 -1.74
C ALA A 44 8.72 -4.01 -2.65
N GLY A 45 7.38 -4.07 -2.69
CA GLY A 45 6.55 -3.04 -3.26
C GLY A 45 6.89 -1.74 -2.53
N PRO A 46 6.47 -0.61 -3.10
CA PRO A 46 6.88 0.67 -2.57
C PRO A 46 6.42 0.91 -1.12
N CYS A 47 5.49 0.09 -0.61
CA CYS A 47 5.04 0.04 0.78
C CYS A 47 5.23 -1.38 1.37
N PRO A 48 6.07 -1.60 2.40
CA PRO A 48 6.29 -2.91 3.01
C PRO A 48 5.00 -3.51 3.61
N GLY A 49 4.52 -4.64 3.06
CA GLY A 49 3.39 -5.39 3.62
C GLY A 49 2.61 -6.25 2.62
N PRO A 50 1.47 -6.83 3.05
CA PRO A 50 0.73 -7.88 2.34
C PRO A 50 -0.20 -7.40 1.20
N VAL A 51 -0.29 -6.09 0.95
CA VAL A 51 -1.06 -5.50 -0.15
C VAL A 51 -0.10 -4.97 -1.20
N ASN A 52 -0.36 -5.28 -2.48
CA ASN A 52 0.44 -4.75 -3.57
C ASN A 52 0.12 -3.26 -3.79
N CYS A 53 1.07 -2.39 -3.43
CA CYS A 53 0.95 -0.93 -3.63
C CYS A 53 1.73 -0.42 -4.85
N SER A 54 2.18 -1.28 -5.77
CA SER A 54 3.04 -0.86 -6.89
C SER A 54 2.35 0.06 -7.91
N ALA A 55 1.01 0.13 -7.87
CA ALA A 55 0.22 1.00 -8.74
C ALA A 55 0.18 2.47 -8.30
N VAL A 56 0.63 2.78 -7.07
CA VAL A 56 0.64 4.14 -6.53
C VAL A 56 2.06 4.61 -6.29
N LYS A 57 2.29 5.90 -6.51
CA LYS A 57 3.54 6.55 -6.17
C LYS A 57 3.72 6.64 -4.67
N VAL A 58 4.90 6.25 -4.21
CA VAL A 58 5.37 6.45 -2.84
C VAL A 58 6.52 7.44 -2.86
N VAL A 59 6.42 8.43 -1.98
CA VAL A 59 7.46 9.45 -1.81
C VAL A 59 8.40 9.13 -0.64
N ALA A 60 8.12 8.04 0.08
CA ALA A 60 8.97 7.55 1.15
C ALA A 60 10.37 7.23 0.62
N LYS A 61 11.40 7.68 1.33
CA LYS A 61 12.79 7.31 1.03
C LYS A 61 13.23 6.04 1.74
N ASP A 62 12.70 5.83 2.93
CA ASP A 62 12.97 4.68 3.78
C ASP A 62 11.84 4.50 4.79
N TYR A 63 11.86 3.34 5.45
CA TYR A 63 10.93 2.95 6.50
C TYR A 63 11.67 2.73 7.82
N LYS A 64 12.67 3.56 8.13
CA LYS A 64 13.53 3.35 9.29
C LYS A 64 12.70 3.26 10.58
N GLY A 65 12.85 2.14 11.29
CA GLY A 65 12.14 1.85 12.53
C GLY A 65 10.78 1.19 12.36
N LEU A 66 10.30 0.96 11.13
CA LEU A 66 9.11 0.14 10.88
C LEU A 66 9.43 -1.32 11.19
N MET A 67 8.57 -1.97 11.98
CA MET A 67 8.67 -3.40 12.26
C MET A 67 8.29 -4.23 11.02
N ALA A 68 8.73 -5.49 11.01
CA ALA A 68 8.27 -6.44 9.99
C ALA A 68 6.75 -6.62 10.11
N GLN A 69 6.06 -6.61 8.97
CA GLN A 69 4.63 -6.86 8.93
C GLN A 69 4.36 -8.35 9.26
N PRO A 70 3.27 -8.68 9.96
CA PRO A 70 2.92 -10.07 10.20
C PRO A 70 2.70 -10.83 8.88
N ALA A 71 3.16 -12.09 8.79
CA ALA A 71 2.93 -12.93 7.62
C ALA A 71 1.43 -13.21 7.40
N GLU A 72 0.68 -13.37 8.50
CA GLU A 72 -0.76 -13.61 8.53
C GLU A 72 -1.44 -12.59 9.46
N PRO A 73 -1.66 -11.35 9.01
CA PRO A 73 -2.25 -10.32 9.85
C PRO A 73 -3.76 -10.56 10.03
N LYS A 74 -4.27 -10.29 11.23
CA LYS A 74 -5.72 -10.34 11.54
C LYS A 74 -6.54 -9.42 10.63
N PHE A 75 -5.97 -8.25 10.34
CA PHE A 75 -6.53 -7.23 9.45
C PHE A 75 -5.42 -6.55 8.66
N LYS A 76 -5.70 -6.24 7.40
CA LYS A 76 -4.82 -5.48 6.51
C LYS A 76 -5.16 -4.01 6.57
N GLY A 77 -4.32 -3.21 7.22
CA GLY A 77 -4.50 -1.76 7.34
C GLY A 77 -3.63 -0.95 6.40
N ALA A 78 -4.11 0.24 6.06
CA ALA A 78 -3.31 1.31 5.48
C ALA A 78 -3.29 2.55 6.37
N LEU A 79 -2.17 3.27 6.36
CA LEU A 79 -2.07 4.63 6.87
C LEU A 79 -1.81 5.55 5.67
N ALA A 80 -2.85 6.29 5.28
CA ALA A 80 -2.83 7.19 4.14
C ALA A 80 -2.24 8.55 4.55
N GLN A 81 -1.20 8.99 3.82
CA GLN A 81 -0.51 10.25 4.05
C GLN A 81 -0.53 11.10 2.78
N ILE A 82 -0.33 12.40 2.92
CA ILE A 82 -0.12 13.34 1.81
C ILE A 82 1.28 13.92 1.93
N PHE A 83 1.89 14.33 0.82
CA PHE A 83 3.17 15.02 0.79
C PHE A 83 3.05 16.28 -0.06
N VAL A 84 3.23 17.45 0.55
CA VAL A 84 3.09 18.74 -0.16
C VAL A 84 4.42 19.07 -0.86
N ARG A 85 4.49 18.86 -2.18
CA ARG A 85 5.74 18.92 -2.94
C ARG A 85 6.46 20.27 -2.89
N SER A 86 5.72 21.35 -2.67
CA SER A 86 6.26 22.71 -2.53
C SER A 86 6.86 23.01 -1.15
N GLN A 87 6.66 22.13 -0.15
CA GLN A 87 7.13 22.33 1.21
C GLN A 87 8.37 21.47 1.51
N PRO A 88 9.31 21.96 2.33
CA PRO A 88 10.42 21.15 2.82
C PRO A 88 9.90 19.83 3.43
N TYR A 89 10.46 18.72 2.96
CA TYR A 89 10.10 17.36 3.38
C TYR A 89 8.61 16.99 3.26
N GLY A 90 7.82 17.75 2.48
CA GLY A 90 6.40 17.51 2.29
C GLY A 90 5.49 18.16 3.34
N GLY A 91 6.07 18.95 4.26
CA GLY A 91 5.39 19.66 5.34
C GLY A 91 6.12 19.61 6.68
N SER A 92 5.82 20.57 7.55
CA SER A 92 6.44 20.71 8.88
C SER A 92 6.19 19.53 9.81
N ASP A 93 5.16 18.73 9.53
CA ASP A 93 4.76 17.54 10.27
C ASP A 93 5.53 16.26 9.85
N LYS A 94 6.50 16.38 8.93
CA LYS A 94 7.18 15.25 8.29
C LYS A 94 8.69 15.27 8.49
N SER A 95 9.26 14.07 8.52
CA SER A 95 10.70 13.84 8.51
C SER A 95 11.25 13.84 7.07
N ASN A 96 12.58 13.89 6.96
CA ASN A 96 13.29 13.91 5.68
C ASN A 96 13.05 12.68 4.78
N ASN A 97 12.49 11.61 5.33
CA ASN A 97 12.08 10.39 4.62
C ASN A 97 10.66 10.44 4.06
N GLY A 98 9.91 11.53 4.26
CA GLY A 98 8.59 11.75 3.66
C GLY A 98 7.41 11.16 4.44
N HIS A 99 7.66 10.62 5.64
CA HIS A 99 6.62 10.22 6.59
C HIS A 99 6.37 11.28 7.64
N ARG A 100 5.15 11.32 8.18
CA ARG A 100 4.88 12.06 9.42
C ARG A 100 5.63 11.44 10.59
N TYR A 101 6.01 12.28 11.56
CA TYR A 101 6.75 11.83 12.75
C TYR A 101 6.11 10.66 13.50
N ASP A 102 4.78 10.57 13.46
CA ASP A 102 4.02 9.57 14.18
C ASP A 102 3.64 8.33 13.36
N SER A 103 3.91 8.32 12.04
CA SER A 103 3.45 7.23 11.16
C SER A 103 4.10 5.89 11.48
N ILE A 104 5.42 5.89 11.75
CA ILE A 104 6.16 4.69 12.10
C ILE A 104 5.71 4.13 13.46
N PRO A 105 5.65 4.94 14.55
CA PRO A 105 5.06 4.49 15.82
C PRO A 105 3.62 3.98 15.70
N PHE A 106 2.76 4.65 14.93
CA PHE A 106 1.38 4.20 14.71
C PHE A 106 1.33 2.81 14.06
N ALA A 107 2.07 2.63 12.95
CA ALA A 107 2.12 1.35 12.25
C ALA A 107 2.67 0.24 13.14
N ASN A 108 3.72 0.51 13.93
CA ASN A 108 4.28 -0.45 14.88
C ASN A 108 3.28 -0.85 15.98
N GLY A 109 2.43 0.07 16.43
CA GLY A 109 1.31 -0.26 17.34
C GLY A 109 0.34 -1.26 16.72
N MET A 110 -0.01 -1.07 15.45
CA MET A 110 -0.90 -2.00 14.73
C MET A 110 -0.24 -3.36 14.51
N ILE A 111 1.05 -3.37 14.14
CA ILE A 111 1.86 -4.58 13.96
C ILE A 111 1.93 -5.38 15.26
N THR A 112 2.18 -4.72 16.39
CA THR A 112 2.22 -5.35 17.71
C THR A 112 0.87 -5.97 18.10
N ALA A 113 -0.25 -5.40 17.63
CA ALA A 113 -1.58 -5.95 17.83
C ALA A 113 -1.94 -7.12 16.87
N GLY A 114 -1.01 -7.51 15.98
CA GLY A 114 -1.18 -8.59 15.00
C GLY A 114 -1.90 -8.16 13.72
N MET A 115 -1.95 -6.86 13.42
CA MET A 115 -2.47 -6.32 12.15
C MET A 115 -1.32 -5.91 11.23
N SER A 116 -1.53 -5.82 9.92
CA SER A 116 -0.58 -5.11 9.07
C SER A 116 -0.95 -3.63 8.97
N CYS A 117 0.04 -2.76 8.78
CA CYS A 117 -0.19 -1.35 8.52
C CYS A 117 0.81 -0.83 7.48
N GLN A 118 0.37 -0.70 6.24
CA GLN A 118 1.16 -0.17 5.15
C GLN A 118 1.03 1.35 5.08
N LEU A 119 2.16 2.06 5.10
CA LEU A 119 2.17 3.51 4.91
C LEU A 119 2.09 3.82 3.42
N ILE A 120 0.99 4.42 2.98
CA ILE A 120 0.74 4.77 1.58
C ILE A 120 0.61 6.28 1.41
N HIS A 121 0.95 6.80 0.22
CA HIS A 121 0.82 8.22 -0.09
C HIS A 121 -0.29 8.48 -1.10
N TYR A 122 -1.18 9.40 -0.76
CA TYR A 122 -2.14 9.95 -1.70
C TYR A 122 -1.46 11.01 -2.56
N THR A 123 -1.50 10.79 -3.88
CA THR A 123 -1.12 11.78 -4.90
C THR A 123 -2.36 12.11 -5.70
N HIS A 124 -2.73 13.38 -5.82
CA HIS A 124 -4.01 13.78 -6.41
C HIS A 124 -4.14 13.41 -7.90
N GLU A 125 -3.01 13.36 -8.61
CA GLU A 125 -2.91 12.89 -10.00
C GLU A 125 -3.26 11.39 -10.14
N GLU A 126 -3.18 10.62 -9.06
CA GLU A 126 -3.39 9.17 -9.04
C GLU A 126 -4.63 8.78 -8.22
N HIS A 127 -5.60 9.69 -8.07
CA HIS A 127 -6.79 9.49 -7.25
C HIS A 127 -7.46 8.13 -7.46
N ASP A 128 -7.77 7.77 -8.70
CA ASP A 128 -8.50 6.54 -9.00
C ASP A 128 -7.65 5.30 -8.69
N LYS A 129 -6.36 5.32 -9.00
CA LYS A 129 -5.42 4.23 -8.68
C LYS A 129 -5.27 4.06 -7.17
N PHE A 130 -5.19 5.17 -6.44
CA PHE A 130 -5.10 5.17 -4.99
C PHE A 130 -6.31 4.48 -4.37
N PHE A 131 -7.52 4.89 -4.77
CA PHE A 131 -8.74 4.28 -4.24
C PHE A 131 -8.96 2.85 -4.73
N GLU A 132 -8.42 2.45 -5.89
CA GLU A 132 -8.40 1.05 -6.30
C GLU A 132 -7.52 0.21 -5.37
N VAL A 133 -6.32 0.69 -5.04
CA VAL A 133 -5.43 0.03 -4.05
C VAL A 133 -6.09 -0.03 -2.68
N CYS A 134 -6.80 1.03 -2.27
CA CYS A 134 -7.54 1.08 -1.01
C CYS A 134 -8.55 -0.06 -0.82
N LYS A 135 -9.15 -0.58 -1.91
CA LYS A 135 -10.11 -1.71 -1.85
C LYS A 135 -9.51 -3.01 -1.33
N SER A 136 -8.17 -3.13 -1.36
CA SER A 136 -7.45 -4.32 -0.88
C SER A 136 -7.17 -4.31 0.63
N PHE A 137 -7.56 -3.23 1.34
CA PHE A 137 -7.40 -3.09 2.78
C PHE A 137 -8.73 -3.29 3.52
N ASN A 138 -8.65 -3.67 4.79
CA ASN A 138 -9.79 -3.73 5.70
C ASN A 138 -10.10 -2.36 6.33
N PHE A 139 -9.09 -1.52 6.53
CA PHE A 139 -9.24 -0.20 7.15
C PHE A 139 -8.21 0.80 6.63
N ILE A 140 -8.53 2.09 6.73
CA ILE A 140 -7.66 3.18 6.26
C ILE A 140 -7.61 4.28 7.33
N ILE A 141 -6.43 4.48 7.90
CA ILE A 141 -6.16 5.59 8.81
C ILE A 141 -5.74 6.81 7.99
N VAL A 142 -6.56 7.85 8.01
CA VAL A 142 -6.24 9.11 7.32
C VAL A 142 -5.30 9.95 8.18
N ARG A 143 -4.07 10.12 7.70
CA ARG A 143 -3.07 11.06 8.22
C ARG A 143 -2.75 12.15 7.19
N CYS A 144 -3.74 12.51 6.38
CA CYS A 144 -3.71 13.71 5.54
C CYS A 144 -4.24 14.90 6.33
N ASN A 145 -3.39 15.89 6.66
CA ASN A 145 -3.88 17.09 7.37
C ASN A 145 -4.85 17.89 6.50
N PRO A 146 -5.90 18.50 7.10
CA PRO A 146 -6.80 19.40 6.38
C PRO A 146 -6.02 20.47 5.61
N GLY A 147 -6.37 20.66 4.33
CA GLY A 147 -5.77 21.66 3.46
C GLY A 147 -4.46 21.24 2.78
N GLN A 148 -3.77 20.20 3.24
CA GLN A 148 -2.51 19.76 2.58
C GLN A 148 -2.75 19.19 1.18
N ILE A 149 -3.91 18.55 0.93
CA ILE A 149 -4.27 18.07 -0.41
C ILE A 149 -4.40 19.25 -1.38
N LYS A 150 -5.09 20.32 -0.95
CA LYS A 150 -5.20 21.56 -1.73
C LYS A 150 -3.86 22.25 -1.92
N ALA A 151 -3.02 22.27 -0.89
CA ALA A 151 -1.68 22.86 -0.97
C ALA A 151 -0.75 22.14 -1.95
N ASP A 152 -0.96 20.83 -2.18
CA ASP A 152 -0.26 20.07 -3.22
C ASP A 152 -0.92 20.17 -4.62
N GLY A 153 -2.00 20.94 -4.76
CA GLY A 153 -2.71 21.17 -6.01
C GLY A 153 -3.91 20.25 -6.26
N GLY A 154 -4.28 19.42 -5.29
CA GLY A 154 -5.42 18.51 -5.39
C GLY A 154 -6.75 19.11 -4.90
N ASP A 155 -7.80 18.29 -4.96
CA ASP A 155 -9.13 18.62 -4.44
C ASP A 155 -9.41 17.84 -3.15
N GLN A 156 -9.62 18.55 -2.05
CA GLN A 156 -9.93 17.98 -0.74
C GLN A 156 -11.30 17.27 -0.74
N GLN A 157 -12.31 17.87 -1.38
CA GLN A 157 -13.66 17.31 -1.42
C GLN A 157 -13.67 16.00 -2.21
N LYS A 158 -12.93 15.95 -3.33
CA LYS A 158 -12.75 14.72 -4.12
C LYS A 158 -12.15 13.60 -3.27
N PHE A 159 -11.11 13.87 -2.49
CA PHE A 159 -10.51 12.89 -1.57
C PHE A 159 -11.49 12.42 -0.49
N ASP A 160 -12.20 13.35 0.15
CA ASP A 160 -13.15 13.04 1.21
C ASP A 160 -14.32 12.19 0.69
N ASP A 161 -14.76 12.42 -0.55
CA ASP A 161 -15.79 11.61 -1.22
C ASP A 161 -15.29 10.21 -1.58
N GLY A 162 -14.03 10.07 -1.98
CA GLY A 162 -13.37 8.77 -2.12
C GLY A 162 -13.34 8.00 -0.81
N MET A 163 -12.95 8.64 0.30
CA MET A 163 -12.97 8.02 1.63
C MET A 163 -14.38 7.64 2.10
N ARG A 164 -15.39 8.48 1.82
CA ARG A 164 -16.81 8.13 2.06
C ARG A 164 -17.24 6.90 1.27
N THR A 165 -16.72 6.73 0.06
CA THR A 165 -16.99 5.55 -0.78
C THR A 165 -16.34 4.30 -0.19
N MET A 166 -15.09 4.36 0.28
CA MET A 166 -14.44 3.24 0.96
C MET A 166 -15.21 2.80 2.20
N ARG A 167 -15.66 3.76 3.02
CA ARG A 167 -16.47 3.46 4.21
C ARG A 167 -17.79 2.77 3.86
N LYS A 168 -18.47 3.20 2.78
CA LYS A 168 -19.71 2.55 2.30
C LYS A 168 -19.45 1.11 1.83
N ALA A 169 -18.25 0.81 1.36
CA ALA A 169 -17.82 -0.54 0.99
C ALA A 169 -17.37 -1.40 2.17
N GLY A 170 -17.48 -0.91 3.42
CA GLY A 170 -17.08 -1.63 4.63
C GLY A 170 -15.59 -1.55 4.96
N ILE A 171 -14.86 -0.65 4.30
CA ILE A 171 -13.44 -0.38 4.58
C ILE A 171 -13.39 0.79 5.57
N GLN A 172 -13.11 0.52 6.84
CA GLN A 172 -13.19 1.50 7.92
C GLN A 172 -11.93 1.50 8.78
#